data_AF-A0A7S2SY82-F1
#
_entry.id   AF-A0A7S2SY82-F1
#
_cell.length_a   1.000
_cell.length_b   1.000
_cell.length_c   1.000
_cell.angle_alpha   90.00
_cell.angle_beta   90.00
_cell.angle_gamma   90.00
#
_symmetry.space_group_name_H-M   'P 1'
#
loop_
_entity.id
_entity.type
_entity.pdbx_description
1 polymer ?
#
loop_
_entity_poly.entity_id
_entity_poly.type
_entity_poly.pdbx_seq_one_letter_code
_entity_poly.pdbx_strand_id
1 'polypeptide(L)'
;GPSAGEEMNECSLGIADCDQKCVNTPGSYTCECSEGFEKIGRSQCILKDGCALNNGGCEQNCRFSVGGPQCTCDPGFELRQDGKTCADIDECGAGNHACEHKCINVNPSHSGGLFYVCACSDGYSLDLSDPLLRRCIKTEEVFEALGDVGHSPTYSV
;
A
#
# COMPACT_ATOMS: atom_id res chain seq x y z
N GLY A 1 -49.48 -30.62 -31.35
CA GLY A 1 -48.47 -29.57 -31.14
C GLY A 1 -48.64 -29.02 -29.74
N PRO A 2 -47.57 -28.55 -29.07
CA PRO A 2 -47.70 -28.03 -27.70
C PRO A 2 -48.60 -26.79 -27.72
N SER A 3 -49.41 -26.67 -26.67
CA SER A 3 -50.50 -25.72 -26.53
C SER A 3 -50.01 -24.28 -26.39
N ALA A 4 -50.68 -23.36 -27.09
CA ALA A 4 -50.56 -21.93 -26.87
C ALA A 4 -50.89 -21.62 -25.40
N GLY A 5 -49.87 -21.27 -24.60
CA GLY A 5 -50.03 -20.90 -23.19
C GLY A 5 -48.93 -21.42 -22.27
N GLU A 6 -48.06 -22.33 -22.74
CA GLU A 6 -46.87 -22.71 -21.97
C GLU A 6 -45.76 -21.69 -22.21
N GLU A 7 -45.43 -20.93 -21.17
CA GLU A 7 -44.27 -20.03 -21.19
C GLU A 7 -43.00 -20.85 -21.38
N MET A 8 -42.22 -20.52 -22.40
CA MET A 8 -40.91 -21.13 -22.61
C MET A 8 -39.98 -20.62 -21.53
N ASN A 9 -39.47 -21.51 -20.66
CA ASN A 9 -38.48 -21.13 -19.67
C ASN A 9 -37.07 -21.26 -20.25
N GLU A 10 -36.55 -20.18 -20.82
CA GLU A 10 -35.24 -20.21 -21.49
C GLU A 10 -34.09 -20.53 -20.54
N CYS A 11 -34.21 -20.17 -19.26
CA CYS A 11 -33.23 -20.49 -18.23
C CYS A 11 -33.14 -22.00 -17.96
N SER A 12 -34.29 -22.68 -17.89
CA SER A 12 -34.37 -24.13 -17.63
C SER A 12 -33.98 -24.94 -18.86
N LEU A 13 -34.20 -24.37 -20.05
CA LEU A 13 -33.80 -24.96 -21.32
C LEU A 13 -32.33 -24.73 -21.67
N GLY A 14 -31.63 -23.86 -20.94
CA GLY A 14 -30.22 -23.52 -21.20
C GLY A 14 -30.00 -22.78 -22.52
N ILE A 15 -31.04 -22.13 -23.05
CA ILE A 15 -31.00 -21.35 -24.30
C ILE A 15 -30.94 -19.83 -24.05
N ALA A 16 -30.99 -19.42 -22.78
CA ALA A 16 -30.77 -18.05 -22.38
C ALA A 16 -29.29 -17.66 -22.55
N ASP A 17 -29.04 -16.60 -23.29
CA ASP A 17 -27.70 -16.03 -23.49
C ASP A 17 -27.41 -15.06 -22.33
N CYS A 18 -26.94 -15.57 -21.20
CA CYS A 18 -26.55 -14.79 -20.03
C CYS A 18 -25.14 -15.17 -19.59
N ASP A 19 -24.27 -14.19 -19.33
CA ASP A 19 -22.92 -14.45 -18.80
C ASP A 19 -22.96 -15.11 -17.42
N GLN A 20 -23.94 -14.72 -16.59
CA GLN A 20 -24.04 -15.16 -15.20
C GLN A 20 -25.43 -15.69 -14.87
N LYS A 21 -26.31 -14.89 -14.27
CA LYS A 21 -27.58 -15.37 -13.73
C LYS A 21 -28.71 -15.12 -14.72
N CYS A 22 -29.46 -16.17 -15.06
CA CYS A 22 -30.69 -16.06 -15.83
C CYS A 22 -31.91 -15.94 -14.91
N VAL A 23 -32.82 -15.03 -15.22
CA VAL A 23 -34.12 -14.87 -14.55
C VAL A 23 -35.21 -14.95 -15.60
N ASN A 24 -36.06 -15.97 -15.48
CA ASN A 24 -37.18 -16.18 -16.38
C ASN A 24 -38.29 -15.14 -16.12
N THR A 25 -38.89 -14.59 -17.17
CA THR A 25 -39.91 -13.53 -17.07
C THR A 25 -41.02 -13.79 -18.07
N PRO A 26 -42.30 -13.46 -17.79
CA PRO A 26 -43.39 -13.76 -18.72
C PRO A 26 -43.10 -13.29 -20.17
N GLY A 27 -42.92 -14.26 -21.07
CA GLY A 27 -42.65 -14.04 -22.49
C GLY A 27 -41.18 -13.81 -22.89
N SER A 28 -40.22 -13.89 -21.96
CA SER A 28 -38.78 -13.84 -22.24
C SER A 28 -37.91 -14.19 -21.00
N TYR A 29 -36.67 -13.73 -20.98
CA TYR A 29 -35.80 -13.78 -19.82
C TYR A 29 -34.98 -12.49 -19.70
N THR A 30 -34.50 -12.23 -18.48
CA THR A 30 -33.52 -11.20 -18.18
C THR A 30 -32.27 -11.82 -17.55
N CYS A 31 -31.12 -11.23 -17.83
CA CYS A 31 -29.86 -11.59 -17.18
C CYS A 31 -29.57 -10.65 -16.01
N GLU A 32 -29.06 -11.20 -14.92
CA GLU A 32 -28.57 -10.49 -13.74
C GLU A 32 -27.09 -10.80 -13.53
N CYS A 33 -26.37 -9.84 -12.94
CA CYS A 33 -24.97 -10.02 -12.56
C CYS A 33 -24.87 -10.33 -11.06
N SER A 34 -23.89 -11.13 -10.71
CA SER A 34 -23.51 -11.46 -9.34
C SER A 34 -22.95 -10.21 -8.64
N GLU A 35 -22.88 -10.27 -7.32
CA GLU A 35 -22.24 -9.20 -6.54
C GLU A 35 -20.81 -8.92 -7.05
N GLY A 36 -20.46 -7.63 -7.13
CA GLY A 36 -19.17 -7.19 -7.67
C GLY A 36 -19.17 -7.00 -9.20
N PHE A 37 -20.22 -7.34 -9.93
CA PHE A 37 -20.32 -7.16 -11.38
C PHE A 37 -21.39 -6.13 -11.75
N GLU A 38 -21.18 -5.42 -12.87
CA GLU A 38 -22.16 -4.54 -13.48
C GLU A 38 -22.60 -5.08 -14.85
N LYS A 39 -23.88 -4.86 -15.15
CA LYS A 39 -24.49 -5.33 -16.38
C LYS A 39 -24.23 -4.36 -17.52
N ILE A 40 -23.62 -4.83 -18.60
CA ILE A 40 -23.42 -4.07 -19.84
C ILE A 40 -24.27 -4.70 -20.94
N GLY A 41 -25.17 -3.90 -21.53
CA GLY A 41 -26.12 -4.39 -22.51
C GLY A 41 -27.15 -5.35 -21.91
N ARG A 42 -27.53 -6.39 -22.66
CA ARG A 42 -28.63 -7.31 -22.27
C ARG A 42 -28.16 -8.52 -21.45
N SER A 43 -26.94 -8.99 -21.67
CA SER A 43 -26.45 -10.28 -21.18
C SER A 43 -25.09 -10.25 -20.52
N GLN A 44 -24.28 -9.23 -20.77
CA GLN A 44 -22.89 -9.21 -20.33
C GLN A 44 -22.72 -8.70 -18.91
N CYS A 45 -21.83 -9.34 -18.15
CA CYS A 45 -21.50 -8.96 -16.78
C CYS A 45 -20.00 -8.71 -16.67
N ILE A 46 -19.61 -7.44 -16.54
CA ILE A 46 -18.21 -7.08 -16.33
C ILE A 46 -17.98 -6.77 -14.86
N LEU A 47 -16.77 -7.01 -14.39
CA LEU A 47 -16.44 -6.78 -13.00
C LEU A 47 -16.41 -5.27 -12.73
N LYS A 48 -17.17 -4.83 -11.74
CA LYS A 48 -17.35 -3.42 -11.38
C LYS A 48 -16.07 -2.90 -10.76
N ASP A 49 -15.49 -1.84 -11.33
CA ASP A 49 -14.31 -1.21 -10.75
C ASP A 49 -14.64 -0.48 -9.44
N GLY A 50 -14.46 -1.18 -8.34
CA GLY A 50 -14.61 -0.63 -7.00
C GLY A 50 -13.62 0.49 -6.67
N CYS A 51 -12.49 0.59 -7.37
CA CYS A 51 -11.48 1.62 -7.16
C CYS A 51 -11.78 2.93 -7.90
N ALA A 52 -12.55 2.86 -8.99
CA ALA A 52 -12.86 4.02 -9.83
C ALA A 52 -13.59 5.15 -9.09
N LEU A 53 -14.33 4.83 -8.02
CA LEU A 53 -15.04 5.80 -7.19
C LEU A 53 -14.34 5.97 -5.84
N ASN A 54 -13.92 7.21 -5.53
CA ASN A 54 -13.32 7.58 -4.25
C ASN A 54 -12.19 6.62 -3.79
N ASN A 55 -11.38 6.11 -4.74
CA ASN A 55 -10.30 5.16 -4.47
C ASN A 55 -10.77 3.90 -3.72
N GLY A 56 -12.02 3.44 -3.93
CA GLY A 56 -12.59 2.33 -3.15
C GLY A 56 -12.76 2.60 -1.65
N GLY A 57 -12.59 3.85 -1.22
CA GLY A 57 -12.52 4.26 0.18
C GLY A 57 -11.18 3.97 0.85
N CYS A 58 -10.13 3.66 0.09
CA CYS A 58 -8.78 3.44 0.59
C CYS A 58 -8.05 4.77 0.85
N GLU A 59 -7.29 4.83 1.95
CA GLU A 59 -6.49 6.01 2.29
C GLU A 59 -5.36 6.24 1.28
N GLN A 60 -4.63 5.18 0.91
CA GLN A 60 -3.48 5.25 0.01
C GLN A 60 -3.78 4.58 -1.32
N ASN A 61 -3.64 3.24 -1.41
CA ASN A 61 -3.75 2.54 -2.69
C ASN A 61 -4.98 1.61 -2.72
N CYS A 62 -5.69 1.60 -3.84
CA CYS A 62 -6.76 0.65 -4.12
C CYS A 62 -6.34 -0.38 -5.17
N ARG A 63 -6.63 -1.65 -4.89
CA ARG A 63 -6.49 -2.77 -5.81
C ARG A 63 -7.87 -3.32 -6.15
N PHE A 64 -8.12 -3.38 -7.45
CA PHE A 64 -9.34 -3.98 -7.99
C PHE A 64 -9.37 -5.49 -7.74
N SER A 65 -10.51 -6.02 -7.28
CA SER A 65 -10.71 -7.44 -7.00
C SER A 65 -12.19 -7.84 -7.16
N VAL A 66 -12.42 -9.12 -7.45
CA VAL A 66 -13.77 -9.70 -7.67
C VAL A 66 -14.66 -9.54 -6.43
N GLY A 67 -14.08 -9.56 -5.23
CA GLY A 67 -14.79 -9.38 -3.96
C GLY A 67 -15.00 -7.93 -3.53
N GLY A 68 -14.72 -6.95 -4.39
CA GLY A 68 -14.73 -5.52 -4.08
C GLY A 68 -13.33 -4.92 -3.97
N PRO A 69 -13.23 -3.58 -3.76
CA PRO A 69 -11.94 -2.90 -3.68
C PRO A 69 -11.14 -3.39 -2.47
N GLN A 70 -9.84 -3.67 -2.67
CA GLN A 70 -8.91 -4.02 -1.61
C GLN A 70 -7.89 -2.91 -1.40
N CYS A 71 -7.75 -2.43 -0.17
CA CYS A 71 -6.80 -1.37 0.14
C CYS A 71 -5.40 -1.93 0.45
N THR A 72 -4.38 -1.20 0.03
CA THR A 72 -2.98 -1.46 0.37
C THR A 72 -2.28 -0.17 0.74
N CYS A 73 -1.26 -0.26 1.60
CA CYS A 73 -0.49 0.89 2.04
C CYS A 73 0.85 1.01 1.28
N ASP A 74 1.37 2.23 1.22
CA ASP A 74 2.69 2.55 0.70
C ASP A 74 3.80 1.94 1.58
N PRO A 75 5.03 1.81 1.06
CA PRO A 75 6.16 1.34 1.87
C PRO A 75 6.36 2.19 3.14
N GLY A 76 6.57 1.53 4.27
CA GLY A 76 6.67 2.16 5.60
C GLY A 76 5.34 2.31 6.33
N PHE A 77 4.24 1.85 5.74
CA PHE A 77 2.92 1.85 6.35
C PHE A 77 2.30 0.45 6.41
N GLU A 78 1.49 0.20 7.42
CA GLU A 78 0.68 -1.01 7.58
C GLU A 78 -0.82 -0.71 7.52
N LEU A 79 -1.59 -1.66 6.95
CA LEU A 79 -3.03 -1.52 6.83
C LEU A 79 -3.69 -1.76 8.20
N ARG A 80 -4.53 -0.83 8.64
CA ARG A 80 -5.28 -0.95 9.89
C ARG A 80 -6.39 -1.99 9.78
N GLN A 81 -6.93 -2.36 10.95
CA GLN A 81 -8.01 -3.35 11.07
C GLN A 81 -9.31 -2.96 10.35
N ASP A 82 -9.51 -1.68 10.05
CA ASP A 82 -10.65 -1.22 9.24
C ASP A 82 -10.52 -1.59 7.76
N GLY A 83 -9.36 -2.13 7.35
CA GLY A 83 -9.06 -2.55 6.00
C GLY A 83 -8.96 -1.39 5.00
N LYS A 84 -8.83 -0.13 5.46
CA LYS A 84 -8.89 1.07 4.62
C LYS A 84 -7.83 2.11 4.94
N THR A 85 -7.55 2.32 6.21
CA THR A 85 -6.59 3.32 6.67
C THR A 85 -5.21 2.72 6.91
N CYS A 86 -4.19 3.55 6.81
CA CYS A 86 -2.79 3.18 6.90
C CYS A 86 -2.18 3.79 8.17
N ALA A 87 -1.42 2.99 8.91
CA ALA A 87 -0.64 3.43 10.04
C ALA A 87 0.84 3.42 9.67
N ASP A 88 1.57 4.41 10.16
CA ASP A 88 3.02 4.39 10.16
C ASP A 88 3.54 3.15 10.89
N ILE A 89 4.51 2.45 10.30
CA ILE A 89 5.17 1.33 10.97
C ILE A 89 6.18 1.93 11.94
N ASP A 90 6.08 1.61 13.24
CA ASP A 90 7.06 2.06 14.22
C ASP A 90 8.26 1.10 14.25
N GLU A 91 9.24 1.30 13.36
CA GLU A 91 10.43 0.43 13.34
C GLU A 91 11.25 0.54 14.63
N CYS A 92 11.23 1.69 15.30
CA CYS A 92 11.92 1.88 16.56
C CYS A 92 11.26 1.09 17.70
N GLY A 93 9.93 1.18 17.82
CA GLY A 93 9.14 0.43 18.79
C GLY A 93 9.20 -1.08 18.56
N ALA A 94 9.29 -1.52 17.31
CA ALA A 94 9.48 -2.92 16.94
C ALA A 94 10.92 -3.42 17.08
N GLY A 95 11.90 -2.53 17.30
CA GLY A 95 13.32 -2.86 17.31
C GLY A 95 13.87 -3.27 15.93
N ASN A 96 13.15 -2.97 14.85
CA ASN A 96 13.51 -3.28 13.46
C ASN A 96 14.38 -2.17 12.85
N HIS A 97 15.39 -1.72 13.59
CA HIS A 97 16.32 -0.68 13.14
C HIS A 97 17.77 -1.11 13.33
N ALA A 98 18.67 -0.45 12.61
CA ALA A 98 20.10 -0.72 12.67
C ALA A 98 20.91 0.45 13.26
N CYS A 99 20.24 1.41 13.92
CA CYS A 99 20.90 2.50 14.63
C CYS A 99 21.80 1.98 15.76
N GLU A 100 23.02 2.49 15.86
CA GLU A 100 23.97 2.14 16.91
C GLU A 100 23.51 2.60 18.30
N HIS A 101 22.96 3.82 18.38
CA HIS A 101 22.52 4.43 19.64
C HIS A 101 21.01 4.61 19.70
N LYS A 102 20.48 5.71 19.17
CA LYS A 102 19.07 6.08 19.28
C LYS A 102 18.38 5.93 17.93
N CYS A 103 17.19 5.34 17.95
CA CYS A 103 16.26 5.30 16.82
C CYS A 103 15.17 6.34 17.02
N ILE A 104 14.80 7.05 15.95
CA ILE A 104 13.67 7.99 15.93
C ILE A 104 12.76 7.56 14.79
N ASN A 105 11.53 7.18 15.14
CA ASN A 105 10.53 6.77 14.17
C ASN A 105 10.04 8.00 13.41
N VAL A 106 9.91 7.91 12.09
CA VAL A 106 9.50 9.06 11.27
C VAL A 106 8.51 8.65 10.20
N ASN A 107 7.56 9.55 9.92
CA ASN A 107 6.54 9.26 8.93
C ASN A 107 7.14 9.35 7.50
N PRO A 108 7.09 8.27 6.68
CA PRO A 108 7.77 8.21 5.38
C PRO A 108 7.34 9.33 4.42
N SER A 109 6.06 9.73 4.48
CA SER A 109 5.49 10.81 3.69
C SER A 109 6.10 12.19 3.98
N HIS A 110 6.74 12.37 5.14
CA HIS A 110 7.35 13.63 5.57
C HIS A 110 8.89 13.58 5.63
N SER A 111 9.48 12.40 5.49
CA SER A 111 10.91 12.17 5.69
C SER A 111 11.65 11.74 4.43
N GLY A 112 11.12 12.09 3.26
CA GLY A 112 11.75 11.78 1.97
C GLY A 112 11.86 10.28 1.68
N GLY A 113 10.92 9.49 2.21
CA GLY A 113 10.91 8.03 2.07
C GLY A 113 11.76 7.28 3.10
N LEU A 114 12.34 7.97 4.09
CA LEU A 114 12.95 7.31 5.26
C LEU A 114 11.84 6.86 6.23
N PHE A 115 11.97 5.64 6.74
CA PHE A 115 11.03 5.06 7.70
C PHE A 115 11.43 5.36 9.16
N TYR A 116 12.74 5.38 9.43
CA TYR A 116 13.31 5.85 10.69
C TYR A 116 14.62 6.59 10.43
N VAL A 117 15.06 7.38 11.41
CA VAL A 117 16.39 8.02 11.41
C VAL A 117 17.15 7.68 12.68
N CYS A 118 18.47 7.68 12.60
CA CYS A 118 19.34 7.42 13.74
C CYS A 118 19.86 8.72 14.35
N ALA A 119 20.03 8.71 15.66
CA ALA A 119 20.66 9.79 16.40
C ALA A 119 21.68 9.22 17.39
N CYS A 120 22.66 10.04 17.76
CA CYS A 120 23.71 9.65 18.68
C CYS A 120 23.42 10.12 20.11
N SER A 121 23.95 9.36 21.07
CA SER A 121 23.99 9.78 22.48
C SER A 121 24.99 10.93 22.68
N ASP A 122 24.89 11.61 23.81
CA ASP A 122 25.73 12.77 24.11
C ASP A 122 27.22 12.40 24.07
N GLY A 123 28.04 13.28 23.48
CA GLY A 123 29.47 13.02 23.24
C GLY A 123 29.78 12.21 21.96
N TYR A 124 28.75 11.85 21.18
CA TYR A 124 28.89 11.18 19.89
C TYR A 124 28.20 11.96 18.77
N SER A 125 28.75 11.83 17.56
CA SER A 125 28.22 12.40 16.32
C SER A 125 27.99 11.30 15.29
N LEU A 126 27.05 11.52 14.36
CA LEU A 126 26.83 10.58 13.26
C LEU A 126 28.11 10.45 12.44
N ASP A 127 28.51 9.21 12.18
CA ASP A 127 29.62 8.91 11.29
C ASP A 127 29.21 9.19 9.85
N LEU A 128 29.69 10.30 9.29
CA LEU A 128 29.38 10.68 7.90
C LEU A 128 30.08 9.78 6.86
N SER A 129 31.02 8.93 7.30
CA SER A 129 31.59 7.89 6.44
C SER A 129 30.69 6.67 6.30
N ASP A 130 29.73 6.49 7.21
CA ASP A 130 28.67 5.49 7.08
C ASP A 130 27.60 6.03 6.11
N PRO A 131 27.46 5.45 4.90
CA PRO A 131 26.50 5.93 3.90
C PRO A 131 25.05 5.79 4.35
N LEU A 132 24.78 5.00 5.40
CA LEU A 132 23.45 4.82 5.96
C LEU A 132 23.19 5.67 7.20
N LEU A 133 24.19 6.42 7.69
CA LEU A 133 24.12 7.27 8.88
C LEU A 133 23.53 6.54 10.10
N ARG A 134 23.98 5.31 10.35
CA ARG A 134 23.53 4.45 11.46
C ARG A 134 24.55 4.38 12.58
N ARG A 135 25.81 4.66 12.26
CA ARG A 135 26.94 4.63 13.19
C ARG A 135 27.21 5.97 13.86
N CYS A 136 27.80 5.88 15.04
CA CYS A 136 28.17 7.00 15.88
C CYS A 136 29.66 6.91 16.23
N ILE A 137 30.40 7.97 15.95
CA ILE A 137 31.79 8.13 16.39
C ILE A 137 31.85 9.17 17.50
N LYS A 138 32.86 9.08 18.38
CA LYS A 138 32.97 10.09 19.44
C LYS A 138 33.19 11.46 18.81
N THR A 139 32.53 12.48 19.35
CA THR A 139 32.61 13.83 18.79
C THR A 139 34.05 14.37 18.77
N GLU A 140 34.91 13.96 19.70
CA GLU A 140 36.34 14.30 19.71
C GLU A 140 37.13 13.68 18.54
N GLU A 141 36.77 12.46 18.11
CA GLU A 141 37.39 11.74 16.98
C GLU A 141 36.97 12.35 15.63
N VAL A 142 35.80 13.00 15.55
CA VAL A 142 35.35 13.75 14.36
C VAL A 142 36.34 14.86 14.00
N PHE A 143 36.89 15.56 15.00
CA PHE A 143 37.84 16.64 14.79
C PHE A 143 39.20 16.13 14.31
N GLU A 144 39.58 14.90 14.65
CA GLU A 144 40.79 14.27 14.13
C GLU A 144 40.64 13.90 12.64
N ALA A 145 39.44 13.45 12.22
CA ALA A 145 39.14 13.14 10.81
C ALA A 145 39.05 14.38 9.90
N LEU A 146 38.69 15.54 10.44
CA LEU A 146 38.70 16.84 9.74
C LEU A 146 40.02 17.62 9.96
N GLY A 147 40.98 17.04 10.68
CA GLY A 147 42.20 17.66 11.20
C GLY A 147 43.40 17.77 10.25
N ASP A 148 43.24 17.56 8.95
CA ASP A 148 44.31 17.78 7.94
C ASP A 148 44.29 19.18 7.31
N VAL A 149 43.91 20.21 8.09
CA VAL A 149 44.18 21.63 7.79
C VAL A 149 44.49 22.37 9.09
N GLY A 150 45.67 22.18 9.68
CA GLY A 150 45.99 22.99 10.86
C GLY A 150 47.26 22.77 11.66
N HIS A 151 48.11 21.76 11.40
CA HIS A 151 49.42 21.70 12.06
C HIS A 151 50.46 22.50 11.26
N SER A 152 50.62 23.77 11.64
CA SER A 152 51.76 24.60 11.23
C SER A 152 53.05 23.95 11.70
N PRO A 153 54.07 23.72 10.83
CA PRO A 153 55.36 23.24 11.28
C PRO A 153 56.02 24.36 12.08
N THR A 154 56.32 24.08 13.35
CA THR A 154 57.15 24.95 14.19
C THR A 154 58.49 25.20 13.49
N TYR A 155 58.70 26.42 12.99
CA TYR A 155 60.04 26.89 12.64
C TYR A 155 60.85 26.98 13.95
N SER A 156 61.85 26.11 14.07
CA SER A 156 62.89 26.26 15.08
C SER A 156 63.92 27.27 14.56
N VAL A 157 64.25 28.23 15.42
CA VAL A 157 65.20 29.35 15.19
C VAL A 157 66.64 28.84 15.07
#